data_AF-A0A816DZN9-F1
#
_entry.id   AF-A0A816DZN9-F1
#
_cell.length_a   1.000
_cell.length_b   1.000
_cell.length_c   1.000
_cell.angle_alpha   90.00
_cell.angle_beta   90.00
_cell.angle_gamma   90.00
#
_symmetry.space_group_name_H-M   'P 1'
#
loop_
_entity.id
_entity.type
_entity.pdbx_description
1 polymer ?
#
loop_
_entity_poly.entity_id
_entity_poly.type
_entity_poly.pdbx_seq_one_letter_code
_entity_poly.pdbx_strand_id
1 'polypeptide(L)'
;VKPALRRDARNCIEFSLINSETNERAPPCLITGYPVLADCVIFDRYNLMANKEDWNKFVLSAKSIRRETLQDCLKFLAKWTGTQPNKTNKYFEIKLLPIVFKHQ
;
A
#
# COMPACT_ATOMS: atom_id res chain seq x y z
N VAL A 1 -17.05 -27.12 11.56
CA VAL A 1 -17.39 -25.70 11.26
C VAL A 1 -16.22 -25.10 10.50
N LYS A 2 -16.43 -24.52 9.31
CA LYS A 2 -15.37 -23.84 8.55
C LYS A 2 -15.12 -22.47 9.19
N PRO A 3 -13.88 -22.08 9.54
CA PRO A 3 -13.65 -20.78 10.15
C PRO A 3 -14.12 -19.67 9.20
N ALA A 4 -14.87 -18.71 9.74
CA ALA A 4 -15.26 -17.53 8.98
C ALA A 4 -14.00 -16.75 8.58
N LEU A 5 -13.93 -16.34 7.31
CA LEU A 5 -12.84 -15.49 6.85
C LEU A 5 -12.92 -14.15 7.59
N ARG A 6 -11.76 -13.67 8.05
CA ARG A 6 -11.66 -12.36 8.68
C ARG A 6 -12.05 -11.27 7.68
N ARG A 7 -12.62 -10.18 8.21
CA ARG A 7 -13.09 -9.05 7.44
C ARG A 7 -12.39 -7.77 7.85
N ASP A 8 -12.21 -6.87 6.89
CA ASP A 8 -11.59 -5.57 7.09
C ASP A 8 -12.62 -4.47 7.45
N ALA A 9 -12.16 -3.23 7.57
CA ALA A 9 -12.99 -2.06 7.90
C ALA A 9 -14.08 -1.74 6.87
N ARG A 10 -14.01 -2.31 5.65
CA ARG A 10 -15.03 -2.20 4.61
C ARG A 10 -16.01 -3.37 4.64
N ASN A 11 -15.94 -4.23 5.67
CA ASN A 11 -16.68 -5.48 5.78
C ASN A 11 -16.36 -6.47 4.63
N CYS A 12 -15.24 -6.29 3.93
CA CYS A 12 -14.76 -7.17 2.87
C CYS A 12 -13.82 -8.24 3.44
N ILE A 13 -13.61 -9.35 2.74
CA ILE A 13 -12.55 -10.31 3.11
C ILE A 13 -11.20 -9.56 3.16
N GLU A 14 -10.39 -9.76 4.22
CA GLU A 14 -9.20 -8.94 4.52
C GLU A 14 -8.22 -8.73 3.34
N PHE A 15 -8.04 -9.73 2.46
CA PHE A 15 -7.13 -9.66 1.32
C PHE A 15 -7.79 -9.16 0.03
N SER A 16 -9.11 -8.93 0.03
CA SER A 16 -9.82 -8.49 -1.17
C SER A 16 -9.46 -7.05 -1.51
N LEU A 17 -8.98 -6.82 -2.73
CA LEU A 17 -8.77 -5.46 -3.22
C LEU A 17 -10.09 -4.78 -3.62
N ILE A 18 -11.11 -5.57 -3.91
CA ILE A 18 -12.40 -5.09 -4.43
C ILE A 18 -13.43 -5.16 -3.32
N ASN A 19 -14.17 -4.08 -3.14
CA ASN A 19 -15.39 -4.09 -2.36
C ASN A 19 -16.54 -4.61 -3.24
N SER A 20 -17.13 -5.74 -2.88
CA SER A 20 -18.20 -6.36 -3.69
C SER A 20 -19.51 -5.58 -3.69
N GLU A 21 -19.74 -4.73 -2.67
CA GLU A 21 -20.96 -3.92 -2.57
C GLU A 21 -20.83 -2.62 -3.37
N THR A 22 -19.67 -1.97 -3.33
CA THR A 22 -19.44 -0.68 -4.00
C THR A 22 -18.71 -0.78 -5.34
N ASN A 23 -18.14 -1.95 -5.67
CA ASN A 23 -17.21 -2.17 -6.78
C ASN A 23 -15.94 -1.28 -6.75
N GLU A 24 -15.66 -0.62 -5.63
CA GLU A 24 -14.44 0.18 -5.48
C GLU A 24 -13.22 -0.72 -5.28
N ARG A 25 -12.10 -0.32 -5.88
CA ARG A 25 -10.83 -1.03 -5.80
C ARG A 25 -9.82 -0.25 -4.96
N ALA A 26 -9.41 -0.84 -3.84
CA ALA A 26 -8.30 -0.33 -3.04
C ALA A 26 -6.96 -0.62 -3.74
N PRO A 27 -5.97 0.28 -3.61
CA PRO A 27 -4.62 0.01 -4.09
C PRO A 27 -3.98 -1.11 -3.27
N PRO A 28 -3.19 -2.01 -3.90
CA PRO A 28 -2.47 -3.05 -3.17
C PRO A 28 -1.27 -2.46 -2.42
N CYS A 29 -1.08 -2.88 -1.18
CA CYS A 29 0.09 -2.56 -0.38
C CYS A 29 1.32 -3.20 -1.01
N LEU A 30 2.34 -2.42 -1.29
CA LEU A 30 3.59 -2.86 -1.93
C LEU A 30 4.28 -4.02 -1.18
N ILE A 31 4.10 -4.07 0.15
CA ILE A 31 4.77 -5.03 1.03
C ILE A 31 3.99 -6.34 1.14
N THR A 32 2.66 -6.26 1.26
CA THR A 32 1.81 -7.42 1.61
C THR A 32 0.87 -7.86 0.49
N GLY A 33 0.60 -6.99 -0.48
CA GLY A 33 -0.43 -7.18 -1.50
C GLY A 33 -1.86 -6.95 -1.00
N TYR A 34 -2.05 -6.73 0.30
CA TYR A 34 -3.36 -6.48 0.93
C TYR A 34 -3.84 -5.06 0.61
N PRO A 35 -5.14 -4.77 0.71
CA PRO A 35 -5.65 -3.45 0.42
C PRO A 35 -5.07 -2.37 1.37
N VAL A 36 -4.76 -1.21 0.82
CA VAL A 36 -4.42 -0.01 1.59
C VAL A 36 -5.72 0.73 1.90
N LEU A 37 -6.11 0.78 3.18
CA LEU A 37 -7.43 1.26 3.62
C LEU A 37 -7.42 2.59 4.36
N ALA A 38 -6.27 2.98 4.93
CA ALA A 38 -6.16 4.17 5.76
C ALA A 38 -4.76 4.81 5.59
N ASP A 39 -4.02 4.95 6.69
CA ASP A 39 -2.67 5.54 6.73
C ASP A 39 -1.71 4.84 5.76
N CYS A 40 -1.30 5.58 4.72
CA CYS A 40 -0.48 5.05 3.65
C CYS A 40 0.80 5.84 3.43
N VAL A 41 1.79 5.14 2.89
CA VAL A 41 2.97 5.72 2.24
C VAL A 41 2.70 5.69 0.75
N ILE A 42 2.72 6.86 0.12
CA ILE A 42 2.63 7.00 -1.33
C ILE A 42 4.04 7.19 -1.87
N PHE A 43 4.39 6.40 -2.87
CA PHE A 43 5.71 6.44 -3.49
C PHE A 43 5.70 7.22 -4.80
N ASP A 44 6.85 7.80 -5.15
CA ASP A 44 6.98 8.73 -6.29
C ASP A 44 6.74 8.05 -7.65
N ARG A 45 7.02 6.75 -7.77
CA ARG A 45 6.86 6.00 -9.02
C ARG A 45 5.62 5.11 -9.02
N TYR A 46 5.01 4.99 -10.20
CA TYR A 46 3.96 4.02 -10.56
C TYR A 46 2.70 4.02 -9.67
N ASN A 47 2.40 5.12 -8.98
CA ASN A 47 1.29 5.19 -8.00
C ASN A 47 1.35 4.05 -6.95
N LEU A 48 2.56 3.60 -6.59
CA LEU A 48 2.73 2.54 -5.60
C LEU A 48 2.34 3.08 -4.22
N MET A 49 1.70 2.23 -3.42
CA MET A 49 1.27 2.57 -2.07
C MET A 49 1.59 1.42 -1.12
N ALA A 50 1.80 1.72 0.16
CA ALA A 50 1.88 0.72 1.23
C ALA A 50 1.13 1.21 2.46
N ASN A 51 0.56 0.30 3.25
CA ASN A 51 0.12 0.65 4.60
C ASN A 51 1.34 1.10 5.41
N LYS A 52 1.20 2.22 6.12
CA LYS A 52 2.31 2.85 6.85
C LYS A 52 2.91 1.92 7.91
N GLU A 53 2.06 1.15 8.60
CA GLU A 53 2.50 0.19 9.60
C GLU A 53 3.33 -0.93 8.98
N ASP A 54 2.88 -1.52 7.87
CA ASP A 54 3.60 -2.58 7.14
C ASP A 54 4.95 -2.09 6.63
N TRP A 55 4.98 -0.89 6.04
CA TRP A 55 6.22 -0.26 5.59
C TRP A 55 7.20 -0.04 6.75
N ASN A 56 6.72 0.51 7.88
CA ASN A 56 7.57 0.76 9.04
C ASN A 56 8.12 -0.54 9.63
N LYS A 57 7.28 -1.58 9.77
CA LYS A 57 7.70 -2.91 10.22
C LYS A 57 8.75 -3.51 9.29
N PHE A 58 8.56 -3.40 7.98
CA PHE A 58 9.54 -3.85 6.99
C PHE A 58 10.88 -3.10 7.12
N VAL A 59 10.86 -1.76 7.16
CA VAL A 59 12.07 -0.95 7.29
C VAL A 59 12.80 -1.22 8.61
N LEU A 60 12.08 -1.35 9.73
CA LEU A 60 12.67 -1.72 11.02
C LEU A 60 13.31 -3.10 10.95
N SER A 61 12.61 -4.08 10.37
CA SER A 61 13.11 -5.45 10.24
C SER A 61 14.35 -5.49 9.36
N ALA A 62 14.33 -4.80 8.23
CA ALA A 62 15.47 -4.68 7.33
C ALA A 62 16.69 -4.09 8.04
N LYS A 63 16.51 -2.99 8.80
CA LYS A 63 17.60 -2.34 9.54
C LYS A 63 18.11 -3.16 10.73
N SER A 64 17.23 -3.87 11.42
CA SER A 64 17.57 -4.60 12.67
C SER A 64 18.16 -5.97 12.38
N ILE A 65 17.60 -6.67 11.41
CA ILE A 65 18.04 -8.00 11.01
C ILE A 65 19.16 -7.80 10.00
N ARG A 66 20.42 -7.97 10.43
CA ARG A 66 21.64 -7.87 9.61
C ARG A 66 21.77 -9.00 8.57
N ARG A 67 20.67 -9.34 7.88
CA ARG A 67 20.63 -10.24 6.73
C ARG A 67 20.77 -9.43 5.46
N GLU A 68 21.80 -9.74 4.69
CA GLU A 68 22.14 -9.05 3.44
C GLU A 68 20.96 -9.07 2.45
N THR A 69 20.25 -10.20 2.36
CA THR A 69 19.08 -10.35 1.48
C THR A 69 17.98 -9.33 1.77
N LEU A 70 17.71 -9.04 3.05
CA LEU A 70 16.66 -8.10 3.44
C LEU A 70 17.08 -6.64 3.21
N GLN A 71 18.37 -6.35 3.37
CA GLN A 71 18.96 -5.06 3.02
C GLN A 71 18.91 -4.81 1.52
N ASP A 72 19.18 -5.83 0.71
CA ASP A 72 19.11 -5.72 -0.74
C ASP A 72 17.67 -5.57 -1.24
N CYS A 73 16.69 -6.23 -0.61
CA CYS A 73 15.28 -5.95 -0.84
C CYS A 73 14.93 -4.49 -0.52
N LEU A 74 15.41 -3.93 0.59
CA LEU A 74 15.15 -2.52 0.94
C LEU A 74 15.77 -1.56 -0.09
N LYS A 75 17.01 -1.80 -0.52
CA LYS A 75 17.67 -1.01 -1.58
C LYS A 75 16.92 -1.11 -2.91
N PHE A 76 16.50 -2.32 -3.29
CA PHE A 76 15.71 -2.55 -4.48
C PHE A 76 14.40 -1.78 -4.44
N LEU A 77 13.65 -1.90 -3.34
CA LEU A 77 12.37 -1.20 -3.18
C LEU A 77 12.58 0.31 -3.26
N ALA A 78 13.55 0.88 -2.53
CA ALA A 78 13.83 2.32 -2.61
C ALA A 78 14.15 2.80 -4.03
N LYS A 79 14.94 2.04 -4.79
CA LYS A 79 15.25 2.34 -6.20
C LYS A 79 14.02 2.20 -7.10
N TRP A 80 13.23 1.16 -6.91
CA TRP A 80 12.07 0.85 -7.74
C TRP A 80 10.93 1.87 -7.53
N THR A 81 10.68 2.24 -6.27
CA THR A 81 9.62 3.18 -5.87
C THR A 81 10.00 4.64 -6.06
N GLY A 82 11.29 4.92 -6.32
CA GLY A 82 11.83 6.28 -6.41
C GLY A 82 11.90 7.01 -5.06
N THR A 83 11.63 6.31 -3.96
CA THR A 83 11.59 6.89 -2.62
C THR A 83 12.98 7.26 -2.18
N GLN A 84 13.25 8.56 -2.09
CA GLN A 84 14.42 9.03 -1.37
C GLN A 84 14.15 8.86 0.14
N PRO A 85 15.07 8.28 0.92
CA PRO A 85 14.98 8.38 2.37
C PRO A 85 14.93 9.87 2.72
N ASN A 86 13.84 10.33 3.36
CA ASN A 86 13.60 11.68 3.91
C ASN A 86 12.63 12.63 3.18
N LYS A 87 11.86 12.21 2.16
CA LYS A 87 10.75 13.04 1.65
C LYS A 87 9.40 12.60 2.22
N THR A 88 8.87 13.37 3.16
CA THR A 88 7.49 13.25 3.63
C THR A 88 6.57 13.85 2.56
N ASN A 89 5.99 13.00 1.71
CA ASN A 89 5.12 13.45 0.63
C ASN A 89 3.72 13.81 1.16
N LYS A 90 3.34 15.09 1.00
CA LYS A 90 2.03 15.66 1.37
C LYS A 90 0.94 15.47 0.28
N TYR A 91 0.96 14.39 -0.51
CA TYR A 91 0.04 14.22 -1.64
C TYR A 91 -1.38 13.76 -1.26
N PHE A 92 -1.89 14.18 -0.10
CA PHE A 92 -3.25 13.85 0.33
C PHE A 92 -4.35 14.72 -0.31
N GLU A 93 -4.02 15.70 -1.17
CA GLU A 93 -5.01 16.65 -1.71
C GLU A 93 -5.44 16.47 -3.19
N ILE A 94 -4.83 15.57 -3.99
CA ILE A 94 -5.06 15.59 -5.46
C ILE A 94 -5.90 14.41 -6.00
N LYS A 95 -6.44 13.51 -5.17
CA LYS A 95 -7.35 12.44 -5.65
C LYS A 95 -8.70 12.42 -4.95
N LEU A 96 -9.41 13.55 -5.03
CA LEU A 96 -10.87 13.63 -4.97
C LEU A 96 -11.44 14.44 -6.15
N LEU A 97 -10.79 14.40 -7.32
CA LEU A 97 -11.46 14.81 -8.54
C LEU A 97 -12.14 13.58 -9.15
N PRO A 98 -13.48 13.55 -9.25
CA PRO A 98 -14.17 12.44 -9.87
C PRO A 98 -13.69 12.33 -11.32
N ILE A 99 -13.34 11.11 -11.71
CA ILE A 99 -13.13 10.73 -13.10
C ILE A 99 -14.49 10.87 -13.79
N VAL A 100 -14.77 12.07 -14.32
CA VAL A 100 -15.90 12.27 -15.23
C VAL A 100 -15.44 11.79 -16.60
N PHE A 101 -15.71 10.52 -16.89
CA PHE A 101 -15.89 10.08 -18.27
C PHE A 101 -17.06 10.87 -18.85
N LYS A 102 -16.79 11.82 -19.74
CA LYS A 102 -17.78 12.32 -20.68
C LYS A 102 -17.36 11.88 -22.08
N HIS A 103 -18.11 10.91 -22.60
CA HIS A 103 -18.35 10.76 -24.02
C HIS A 103 -18.88 12.07 -24.58
N GLN A 104 -18.20 12.63 -25.57
CA GLN A 104 -18.75 13.06 -26.87
C GLN A 104 -17.61 13.08 -27.89
#